data_AF-A0A7C2RK09-F1
#
_entry.id   AF-A0A7C2RK09-F1
#
_cell.length_a   1.000
_cell.length_b   1.000
_cell.length_c   1.000
_cell.angle_alpha   90.00
_cell.angle_beta   90.00
_cell.angle_gamma   90.00
#
_symmetry.space_group_name_H-M   'P 1'
#
loop_
_entity.id
_entity.type
_entity.pdbx_description
1 polymer ?
#
loop_
_entity_poly.entity_id
_entity_poly.type
_entity_poly.pdbx_seq_one_letter_code
_entity_poly.pdbx_strand_id
1 'polypeptide(L)'
;MKKIAGFIILAMIVTSCNLFQKPSMSQEQIDAMVAENQALKSQLAERNDLQDQLAMARMQVDEAMLKLANCEEANKGRYHIIVGAFKTASYATDYSTVMKSKGYEGKILKGPYNFDLVTSKSYESLRSALNDLNDVRAAVIETAWIYIE
;
A
#
# COMPACT_ATOMS: atom_id res chain seq x y z
N MET A 1 -70.44 13.65 55.41
CA MET A 1 -69.34 13.06 54.60
C MET A 1 -68.13 13.99 54.51
N LYS A 2 -67.50 14.36 55.64
CA LYS A 2 -66.27 15.20 55.66
C LYS A 2 -65.19 14.73 56.63
N LYS A 3 -65.43 13.68 57.43
CA LYS A 3 -64.48 13.18 58.45
C LYS A 3 -63.80 11.84 58.12
N ILE A 4 -64.17 11.19 57.01
CA ILE A 4 -63.57 9.91 56.59
C ILE A 4 -62.42 10.14 55.58
N ALA A 5 -62.46 11.24 54.82
CA ALA A 5 -61.41 11.56 53.85
C ALA A 5 -60.06 11.94 54.48
N GLY A 6 -60.03 12.42 55.73
CA GLY A 6 -58.80 12.84 56.41
C GLY A 6 -57.92 11.69 56.90
N PHE A 7 -58.49 10.51 57.16
CA PHE A 7 -57.74 9.39 57.73
C PHE A 7 -57.04 8.53 56.67
N ILE A 8 -57.55 8.52 55.44
CA ILE A 8 -56.96 7.76 54.32
C ILE A 8 -55.75 8.49 53.72
N ILE A 9 -55.72 9.82 53.77
CA ILE A 9 -54.61 10.61 53.22
C ILE A 9 -53.37 10.56 54.14
N LEU A 10 -53.56 10.44 55.46
CA LEU A 10 -52.45 10.38 56.42
C LEU A 10 -51.76 9.00 56.47
N ALA A 11 -52.45 7.93 56.05
CA ALA A 11 -51.90 6.58 55.99
C ALA A 11 -50.99 6.33 54.76
N MET A 12 -51.05 7.17 53.72
CA MET A 12 -50.24 6.99 52.51
C MET A 12 -48.82 7.58 52.60
N ILE A 13 -48.53 8.45 53.58
CA ILE A 13 -47.27 9.21 53.60
C ILE A 13 -46.17 8.50 54.41
N VAL A 14 -46.52 7.51 55.23
CA VAL A 14 -45.55 6.74 56.05
C VAL A 14 -45.03 5.46 55.39
N THR A 15 -45.52 5.09 54.19
CA THR A 15 -45.01 3.92 53.44
C THR A 15 -44.03 4.29 52.33
N SER A 16 -43.81 5.58 52.05
CA SER A 16 -42.99 6.06 50.92
C SER A 16 -41.51 6.33 51.25
N CYS A 17 -41.01 5.96 52.43
CA CYS A 17 -39.59 6.12 52.80
C CYS A 17 -38.73 4.87 52.57
N ASN A 18 -38.96 4.11 51.50
CA ASN A 18 -38.04 3.03 51.07
C ASN A 18 -37.64 3.10 49.58
N LEU A 19 -37.99 4.17 48.87
CA LEU A 19 -37.81 4.28 47.42
C LEU A 19 -36.54 5.06 47.01
N PHE A 20 -35.50 5.04 47.84
CA PHE A 20 -34.20 5.65 47.52
C PHE A 20 -32.99 4.78 47.93
N GLN A 21 -33.17 3.46 48.05
CA GLN A 21 -32.03 2.56 47.93
C GLN A 21 -31.64 2.49 46.45
N LYS A 22 -30.63 3.29 46.06
CA LYS A 22 -29.85 3.03 44.86
C LYS A 22 -29.55 1.53 44.82
N PRO A 23 -29.66 0.84 43.67
CA PRO A 23 -29.15 -0.51 43.58
C PRO A 23 -27.64 -0.42 43.76
N SER A 24 -27.17 -0.56 45.00
CA SER A 24 -25.77 -0.84 45.25
C SER A 24 -25.55 -2.21 44.66
N MET A 25 -24.96 -2.25 43.47
CA MET A 25 -24.53 -3.49 42.83
C MET A 25 -23.86 -4.38 43.89
N SER A 26 -24.31 -5.63 43.98
CA SER A 26 -23.65 -6.58 44.88
C SER A 26 -22.20 -6.75 44.43
N GLN A 27 -21.30 -7.05 45.39
CA GLN A 27 -19.88 -7.24 45.10
C GLN A 27 -19.66 -8.25 43.96
N GLU A 28 -20.47 -9.32 43.91
CA GLU A 28 -20.48 -10.29 42.81
C GLU A 28 -20.82 -9.71 41.44
N GLN A 29 -21.77 -8.76 41.33
CA GLN A 29 -22.10 -8.14 40.05
C GLN A 29 -20.99 -7.20 39.56
N ILE A 30 -20.29 -6.56 40.50
CA ILE A 30 -19.11 -5.74 40.19
C ILE A 30 -17.98 -6.65 39.70
N ASP A 31 -17.71 -7.75 40.40
CA ASP A 31 -16.65 -8.69 40.06
C ASP A 31 -16.93 -9.39 38.71
N ALA A 32 -18.19 -9.78 38.45
CA ALA A 32 -18.61 -10.36 37.17
C ALA A 32 -18.43 -9.38 36.00
N MET A 33 -18.81 -8.12 36.18
CA MET A 33 -18.65 -7.09 35.15
C MET A 33 -17.18 -6.71 34.92
N VAL A 34 -16.34 -6.72 35.96
CA VAL A 34 -14.89 -6.51 35.82
C VAL A 34 -14.26 -7.67 35.04
N ALA A 35 -14.65 -8.91 35.32
CA ALA A 35 -14.18 -10.08 34.58
C ALA A 35 -14.59 -10.03 33.11
N GLU A 36 -15.83 -9.63 32.81
CA GLU A 36 -16.31 -9.44 31.42
C GLU A 36 -15.54 -8.33 30.70
N ASN A 37 -15.30 -7.19 31.36
CA ASN A 37 -14.51 -6.10 30.81
C ASN A 37 -13.05 -6.50 30.53
N GLN A 38 -12.46 -7.34 31.39
CA GLN A 38 -11.12 -7.88 31.16
C GLN A 38 -11.10 -8.83 29.96
N ALA A 39 -12.10 -9.70 29.83
CA ALA A 39 -12.25 -10.60 28.69
C ALA A 39 -12.45 -9.83 27.36
N LEU A 40 -13.30 -8.79 27.36
CA LEU A 40 -13.51 -7.90 26.22
C LEU A 40 -12.24 -7.14 25.83
N LYS A 41 -11.49 -6.61 26.81
CA LYS A 41 -10.21 -5.94 26.55
C LYS A 41 -9.19 -6.89 25.91
N SER A 42 -9.14 -8.15 26.34
CA SER A 42 -8.26 -9.15 25.74
C SER A 42 -8.65 -9.44 24.28
N GLN A 43 -9.93 -9.58 23.99
CA GLN A 43 -10.42 -9.81 22.62
C GLN A 43 -10.14 -8.60 21.70
N LEU A 44 -10.25 -7.38 22.23
CA LEU A 44 -9.90 -6.16 21.49
C LEU A 44 -8.40 -6.07 21.21
N ALA A 45 -7.55 -6.46 22.17
CA ALA A 45 -6.10 -6.51 21.96
C ALA A 45 -5.73 -7.50 20.85
N GLU A 46 -6.33 -8.68 20.85
CA GLU A 46 -6.13 -9.70 19.81
C GLU A 46 -6.61 -9.23 18.43
N ARG A 47 -7.79 -8.58 18.37
CA ARG A 47 -8.33 -7.99 17.13
C ARG A 47 -7.42 -6.90 16.57
N ASN A 48 -6.87 -6.04 17.43
CA ASN A 48 -5.97 -4.97 17.02
C ASN A 48 -4.64 -5.53 16.51
N ASP A 49 -4.08 -6.54 17.19
CA ASP A 49 -2.85 -7.20 16.74
C ASP A 49 -3.03 -7.86 15.37
N LEU A 50 -4.16 -8.56 15.16
CA LEU A 50 -4.52 -9.10 13.84
C LEU A 50 -4.67 -8.02 12.77
N GLN A 51 -5.23 -6.86 13.12
CA GLN A 51 -5.38 -5.73 12.20
C GLN A 51 -4.02 -5.14 11.81
N ASP A 52 -3.10 -5.01 12.77
CA ASP A 52 -1.74 -4.52 12.53
C ASP A 52 -0.94 -5.50 11.68
N GLN A 53 -1.05 -6.81 11.95
CA GLN A 53 -0.46 -7.86 11.10
C GLN A 53 -0.99 -7.79 9.67
N LEU A 54 -2.29 -7.58 9.49
CA LEU A 54 -2.91 -7.47 8.18
C LEU A 54 -2.48 -6.19 7.44
N ALA A 55 -2.28 -5.08 8.14
CA ALA A 55 -1.73 -3.85 7.57
C ALA A 55 -0.28 -4.05 7.09
N MET A 56 0.57 -4.68 7.92
CA MET A 56 1.94 -5.01 7.54
C MET A 56 2.00 -5.96 6.34
N ALA A 57 1.15 -6.99 6.31
CA ALA A 57 1.07 -7.92 5.20
C ALA A 57 0.64 -7.22 3.88
N ARG A 58 -0.33 -6.30 3.95
CA ARG A 58 -0.73 -5.49 2.79
C ARG A 58 0.40 -4.62 2.27
N MET A 59 1.14 -3.95 3.15
CA MET A 59 2.30 -3.14 2.74
C MET A 59 3.37 -3.99 2.04
N GLN A 60 3.65 -5.20 2.53
CA GLN A 60 4.59 -6.11 1.89
C GLN A 60 4.11 -6.58 0.51
N VAL A 61 2.81 -6.86 0.37
CA VAL A 61 2.20 -7.23 -0.92
C VAL A 61 2.28 -6.08 -1.92
N ASP A 62 1.97 -4.85 -1.49
CA ASP A 62 2.04 -3.66 -2.35
C ASP A 62 3.49 -3.39 -2.81
N GLU A 63 4.47 -3.53 -1.90
CA GLU A 63 5.88 -3.41 -2.24
C GLU A 63 6.34 -4.49 -3.24
N ALA A 64 5.93 -5.75 -3.01
CA ALA A 64 6.24 -6.85 -3.91
C ALA A 64 5.58 -6.67 -5.29
N MET A 65 4.35 -6.16 -5.34
CA MET A 65 3.62 -5.90 -6.57
C MET A 65 4.26 -4.76 -7.37
N LEU A 66 4.72 -3.68 -6.71
CA LEU A 66 5.50 -2.61 -7.35
C LEU A 66 6.83 -3.12 -7.92
N LYS A 67 7.53 -3.98 -7.18
CA LYS A 67 8.76 -4.63 -7.66
C LYS A 67 8.49 -5.52 -8.87
N LEU A 68 7.41 -6.29 -8.84
CA LEU A 68 7.02 -7.16 -9.97
C LEU A 68 6.63 -6.35 -11.20
N ALA A 69 5.83 -5.29 -11.05
CA ALA A 69 5.45 -4.41 -12.16
C ALA A 69 6.68 -3.77 -12.83
N ASN A 70 7.67 -3.34 -12.04
CA ASN A 70 8.94 -2.83 -12.56
C ASN A 70 9.74 -3.90 -13.33
N CYS A 71 9.68 -5.17 -12.89
CA CYS A 71 10.31 -6.29 -13.60
C CYS A 71 9.56 -6.69 -14.87
N GLU A 72 8.23 -6.62 -14.88
CA GLU A 72 7.41 -6.94 -16.06
C GLU A 72 7.52 -5.86 -17.13
N GLU A 73 7.57 -4.58 -16.75
CA GLU A 73 7.92 -3.47 -17.65
C GLU A 73 9.34 -3.64 -18.21
N ALA A 74 10.28 -4.15 -17.39
CA ALA A 74 11.63 -4.46 -17.86
C ALA A 74 11.68 -5.60 -18.88
N ASN A 75 10.64 -6.45 -18.97
CA ASN A 75 10.55 -7.57 -19.90
C ASN A 75 9.77 -7.25 -21.19
N LYS A 76 9.32 -6.00 -21.38
CA LYS A 76 8.70 -5.58 -22.65
C LYS A 76 9.78 -5.30 -23.69
N GLY A 77 9.84 -6.15 -24.70
CA GLY A 77 10.78 -6.12 -25.81
C GLY A 77 12.03 -6.95 -25.57
N ARG A 78 12.30 -7.91 -26.45
CA ARG A 78 13.57 -8.68 -26.51
C ARG A 78 14.65 -7.96 -27.31
N TYR A 79 14.26 -7.01 -28.15
CA TYR A 79 15.13 -6.32 -29.10
C TYR A 79 15.15 -4.83 -28.79
N HIS A 80 16.30 -4.29 -28.42
CA HIS A 80 16.45 -2.90 -28.00
C HIS A 80 17.39 -2.14 -28.93
N ILE A 81 16.98 -0.98 -29.43
CA ILE A 81 17.89 -0.11 -30.17
C ILE A 81 18.68 0.74 -29.16
N ILE A 82 19.97 0.43 -29.03
CA ILE A 82 20.91 1.10 -28.12
C ILE A 82 21.55 2.30 -28.81
N VAL A 83 21.55 3.42 -28.10
CA VAL A 83 22.12 4.71 -28.56
C VAL A 83 23.28 5.18 -27.69
N GLY A 84 23.57 4.48 -26.58
CA GLY A 84 24.71 4.77 -25.74
C GLY A 84 25.08 3.59 -24.85
N ALA A 85 26.37 3.45 -24.54
CA ALA A 85 26.89 2.45 -23.62
C ALA A 85 27.92 3.11 -22.72
N PHE A 86 27.69 3.09 -21.41
CA PHE A 86 28.50 3.84 -20.44
C PHE A 86 29.02 2.92 -19.33
N LYS A 87 30.29 3.08 -18.96
CA LYS A 87 30.83 2.45 -17.74
C LYS A 87 30.46 3.20 -16.47
N THR A 88 30.24 4.51 -16.60
CA THR A 88 29.90 5.39 -15.47
C THR A 88 28.38 5.56 -15.43
N ALA A 89 27.75 5.08 -14.35
CA ALA A 89 26.30 5.07 -14.21
C ALA A 89 25.65 6.47 -14.26
N SER A 90 26.34 7.51 -13.77
CA SER A 90 25.83 8.89 -13.86
C SER A 90 25.66 9.33 -15.31
N TYR A 91 26.62 9.02 -16.19
CA TYR A 91 26.53 9.38 -17.61
C TYR A 91 25.39 8.64 -18.32
N ALA A 92 25.14 7.37 -17.98
CA ALA A 92 23.98 6.65 -18.49
C ALA A 92 22.66 7.30 -18.03
N THR A 93 22.60 7.76 -16.78
CA THR A 93 21.43 8.41 -16.18
C THR A 93 21.15 9.77 -16.83
N ASP A 94 22.18 10.57 -17.03
CA ASP A 94 22.08 11.87 -17.69
C ASP A 94 21.63 11.69 -19.15
N TYR A 95 22.24 10.75 -19.88
CA TYR A 95 21.89 10.48 -21.26
C TYR A 95 20.49 9.87 -21.40
N SER A 96 20.08 8.99 -20.50
CA SER A 96 18.70 8.47 -20.39
C SER A 96 17.69 9.61 -20.25
N THR A 97 17.99 10.60 -19.40
CA THR A 97 17.13 11.77 -19.20
C THR A 97 17.01 12.61 -20.48
N VAL A 98 18.12 12.79 -21.21
CA VAL A 98 18.11 13.46 -22.53
C VAL A 98 17.29 12.67 -23.56
N MET A 99 17.37 11.35 -23.56
CA MET A 99 16.56 10.52 -24.48
C MET A 99 15.07 10.63 -24.18
N LYS A 100 14.69 10.59 -22.89
CA LYS A 100 13.30 10.77 -22.45
C LYS A 100 12.75 12.14 -22.79
N SER A 101 13.53 13.20 -22.60
CA SER A 101 13.10 14.57 -22.96
C SER A 101 12.89 14.76 -24.46
N LYS A 102 13.55 13.95 -25.29
CA LYS A 102 13.36 13.89 -26.75
C LYS A 102 12.22 12.97 -27.19
N GLY A 103 11.47 12.37 -26.26
CA GLY A 103 10.34 11.49 -26.55
C GLY A 103 10.70 10.04 -26.86
N TYR A 104 11.94 9.62 -26.55
CA TYR A 104 12.35 8.22 -26.63
C TYR A 104 12.15 7.50 -25.28
N GLU A 105 12.26 6.18 -25.29
CA GLU A 105 12.09 5.35 -24.09
C GLU A 105 13.15 5.66 -23.02
N GLY A 106 14.43 5.75 -23.43
CA GLY A 106 15.53 6.06 -22.52
C GLY A 106 15.69 5.06 -21.37
N LYS A 107 15.23 3.81 -21.51
CA LYS A 107 15.44 2.75 -20.52
C LYS A 107 16.93 2.40 -20.45
N ILE A 108 17.43 2.12 -19.25
CA ILE A 108 18.81 1.69 -19.01
C ILE A 108 18.82 0.17 -18.80
N LEU A 109 19.57 -0.56 -19.61
CA LEU A 109 19.77 -2.01 -19.51
C LEU A 109 21.18 -2.31 -18.98
N LYS A 110 21.32 -3.45 -18.30
CA LYS A 110 22.64 -3.96 -17.90
C LYS A 110 23.23 -4.77 -19.05
N GLY A 111 24.23 -4.20 -19.71
CA GLY A 111 24.97 -4.85 -20.78
C GLY A 111 26.15 -5.68 -20.28
N PRO A 112 26.82 -6.41 -21.20
CA PRO A 112 28.02 -7.16 -20.88
C PRO A 112 29.14 -6.23 -20.40
N TYR A 113 30.10 -6.78 -19.64
CA TYR A 113 31.27 -6.05 -19.13
C TYR A 113 30.93 -4.82 -18.26
N ASN A 114 29.82 -4.87 -17.52
CA ASN A 114 29.35 -3.81 -16.61
C ASN A 114 29.08 -2.48 -17.32
N PHE A 115 28.64 -2.52 -18.57
CA PHE A 115 28.14 -1.33 -19.25
C PHE A 115 26.66 -1.11 -18.96
N ASP A 116 26.29 0.15 -18.72
CA ASP A 116 24.91 0.61 -18.72
C ASP A 116 24.54 1.05 -20.13
N LEU A 117 23.59 0.34 -20.75
CA LEU A 117 23.15 0.57 -22.12
C LEU A 117 21.88 1.43 -22.11
N VAL A 118 21.88 2.53 -22.84
CA VAL A 118 20.71 3.42 -22.96
C VAL A 118 19.96 3.12 -24.25
N THR A 119 18.69 2.80 -24.12
CA THR A 119 17.79 2.47 -25.23
C THR A 119 17.13 3.72 -25.81
N SER A 120 16.82 3.67 -27.11
CA SER A 120 15.88 4.60 -27.76
C SER A 120 14.46 4.03 -27.79
N LYS A 121 14.32 2.75 -28.17
CA LYS A 121 13.07 1.99 -28.23
C LYS A 121 13.32 0.49 -28.05
N SER A 122 12.33 -0.22 -27.53
CA SER A 122 12.31 -1.67 -27.34
C SER A 122 11.18 -2.34 -28.15
N TYR A 123 11.43 -3.54 -28.67
CA TYR A 123 10.52 -4.26 -29.57
C TYR A 123 10.44 -5.75 -29.24
N GLU A 124 9.28 -6.34 -29.49
CA GLU A 124 9.05 -7.79 -29.40
C GLU A 124 9.63 -8.57 -30.59
N SER A 125 9.87 -7.90 -31.73
CA SER A 125 10.36 -8.55 -32.94
C SER A 125 11.61 -7.87 -33.50
N LEU A 126 12.57 -8.67 -33.97
CA LEU A 126 13.78 -8.19 -34.62
C LEU A 126 13.47 -7.36 -35.87
N ARG A 127 12.44 -7.75 -36.62
CA ARG A 127 12.03 -7.04 -37.84
C ARG A 127 11.58 -5.62 -37.53
N SER A 128 10.78 -5.43 -36.48
CA SER A 128 10.35 -4.10 -36.03
C SER A 128 11.56 -3.24 -35.62
N ALA A 129 12.49 -3.80 -34.84
CA ALA A 129 13.70 -3.10 -34.44
C ALA A 129 14.59 -2.71 -35.64
N LEU A 130 14.72 -3.60 -36.63
CA LEU A 130 15.50 -3.32 -37.85
C LEU A 130 14.88 -2.23 -38.72
N ASN A 131 13.55 -2.18 -38.82
CA ASN A 131 12.85 -1.15 -39.59
C ASN A 131 13.12 0.25 -39.03
N ASP A 132 13.06 0.41 -37.70
CA ASP A 132 13.27 1.69 -37.03
C ASP A 132 14.76 2.05 -36.82
N LEU A 133 15.68 1.09 -36.98
CA LEU A 133 17.10 1.29 -36.70
C LEU A 133 17.70 2.44 -37.53
N ASN A 134 17.37 2.52 -38.82
CA ASN A 134 17.91 3.56 -39.69
C ASN A 134 17.39 4.95 -39.33
N ASP A 135 16.12 5.03 -38.92
CA ASP A 135 15.52 6.29 -38.46
C ASP A 135 16.19 6.77 -37.17
N VAL A 136 16.44 5.87 -36.23
CA VAL A 136 17.18 6.18 -35.00
C VAL A 136 18.62 6.60 -35.31
N ARG A 137 19.28 5.94 -36.27
CA ARG A 137 20.65 6.31 -36.67
C ARG A 137 20.72 7.71 -37.26
N ALA A 138 19.73 8.10 -38.04
CA ALA A 138 19.63 9.43 -38.62
C ALA A 138 19.25 10.50 -37.58
N ALA A 139 18.34 10.18 -36.65
CA ALA A 139 17.78 11.15 -35.71
C ALA A 139 18.57 11.30 -34.39
N VAL A 140 19.29 10.26 -33.96
CA VAL A 140 19.96 10.21 -32.64
C VAL A 140 21.47 10.06 -32.78
N ILE A 141 21.94 8.93 -33.32
CA ILE A 141 23.35 8.63 -33.47
C ILE A 141 23.59 7.54 -34.52
N GLU A 142 24.46 7.81 -35.50
CA GLU A 142 24.73 6.92 -36.64
C GLU A 142 25.20 5.53 -36.20
N THR A 143 25.89 5.45 -35.07
CA THR A 143 26.46 4.19 -34.56
C THR A 143 25.45 3.33 -33.81
N ALA A 144 24.18 3.72 -33.67
CA ALA A 144 23.18 2.94 -32.94
C ALA A 144 23.13 1.47 -33.40
N TRP A 145 22.89 0.55 -32.46
CA TRP A 145 22.87 -0.89 -32.71
C TRP A 145 21.72 -1.56 -31.98
N ILE A 146 21.38 -2.78 -32.40
CA ILE A 146 20.36 -3.59 -31.71
C ILE A 146 21.06 -4.47 -30.68
N TYR A 147 20.59 -4.42 -29.44
CA TYR A 147 20.91 -5.36 -28.38
C TYR A 147 19.76 -6.35 -28.21
N ILE A 148 20.10 -7.61 -27.98
CA ILE A 148 19.15 -8.70 -27.81
C ILE A 148 19.39 -9.25 -26.42
N GLU A 149 18.35 -9.24 -25.59
CA GLU A 149 18.36 -9.89 -24.26
C GLU A 149 18.19 -11.41 -24.36
#